data_AF-A0A533WBV8-F1
#
_entry.id   AF-A0A533WBV8-F1
#
_cell.length_a   1.000
_cell.length_b   1.000
_cell.length_c   1.000
_cell.angle_alpha   90.00
_cell.angle_beta   90.00
_cell.angle_gamma   90.00
#
_symmetry.space_group_name_H-M   'P 1'
#
loop_
_entity.id
_entity.type
_entity.pdbx_description
1 polymer ?
#
loop_
_entity_poly.entity_id
_entity_poly.type
_entity_poly.pdbx_seq_one_letter_code
_entity_poly.pdbx_strand_id
1 'polypeptide(L)'
;MVTNDDGVQSEGMIALAKSIGRYAAVSIVGPDQPQSATALSLTFHKPLRVSRLKVDGLDCYAVSGSPGDSVMIGVNSLLPRRPDLVASGINYGDNVTFQDILASGTVAAALEASLMGIPAIAFSMEVPEETIFASGQTSAAQRQLSFTGRFQDSHPPDDD
;
A
#
# COMPACT_ATOMS: atom_id res chain seq x y z
N MET A 1 -6.31 5.84 -4.09
CA MET A 1 -4.84 6.02 -3.99
C MET A 1 -4.22 4.65 -3.77
N VAL A 2 -3.06 4.38 -4.34
CA VAL A 2 -2.33 3.12 -4.18
C VAL A 2 -0.97 3.42 -3.53
N THR A 3 -0.59 2.63 -2.52
CA THR A 3 0.64 2.73 -1.72
C THR A 3 1.15 1.33 -1.34
N ASN A 4 2.29 1.20 -0.66
CA ASN A 4 2.89 -0.03 -0.15
C ASN A 4 4.07 0.29 0.81
N ASP A 5 4.77 -0.76 1.27
CA ASP A 5 6.03 -0.69 2.00
C ASP A 5 7.28 -1.15 1.22
N ASP A 6 7.12 -1.87 0.10
CA ASP A 6 8.24 -2.25 -0.78
C ASP A 6 8.80 -1.09 -1.64
N GLY A 7 8.16 0.07 -1.60
CA GLY A 7 8.52 1.25 -2.36
C GLY A 7 7.74 1.41 -3.66
N VAL A 8 7.71 2.66 -4.15
CA VAL A 8 6.85 3.10 -5.27
C VAL A 8 7.17 2.43 -6.62
N GLN A 9 8.37 1.85 -6.74
CA GLN A 9 8.83 1.16 -7.95
C GLN A 9 8.59 -0.35 -7.90
N SER A 10 8.02 -0.90 -6.82
CA SER A 10 7.88 -2.34 -6.67
C SER A 10 6.88 -2.93 -7.67
N GLU A 11 7.14 -4.17 -8.10
CA GLU A 11 6.25 -4.87 -9.04
C GLU A 11 4.83 -5.02 -8.48
N GLY A 12 4.70 -5.30 -7.18
CA GLY A 12 3.42 -5.43 -6.48
C GLY A 12 2.59 -4.14 -6.50
N MET A 13 3.22 -2.98 -6.29
CA MET A 13 2.57 -1.67 -6.38
C MET A 13 2.03 -1.42 -7.79
N ILE A 14 2.86 -1.65 -8.79
CA ILE A 14 2.53 -1.40 -10.19
C ILE A 14 1.43 -2.35 -10.67
N ALA A 15 1.50 -3.63 -10.26
CA ALA A 15 0.46 -4.61 -10.55
C ALA A 15 -0.89 -4.21 -9.94
N LEU A 16 -0.90 -3.80 -8.66
CA LEU A 16 -2.10 -3.34 -7.98
C LEU A 16 -2.69 -2.09 -8.65
N ALA A 17 -1.86 -1.10 -8.94
CA ALA A 17 -2.26 0.13 -9.62
C ALA A 17 -2.85 -0.15 -11.01
N LYS A 18 -2.22 -1.00 -11.83
CA LYS A 18 -2.75 -1.39 -13.15
C LYS A 18 -4.06 -2.16 -13.05
N SER A 19 -4.23 -3.00 -12.02
CA SER A 19 -5.46 -3.77 -11.80
C SER A 19 -6.64 -2.84 -11.45
N ILE A 20 -6.45 -1.96 -10.47
CA ILE A 20 -7.47 -0.97 -10.05
C ILE A 20 -7.74 0.05 -11.15
N GLY A 21 -6.71 0.43 -11.92
CA GLY A 21 -6.80 1.38 -13.03
C GLY A 21 -7.79 1.00 -14.13
N ARG A 22 -8.20 -0.27 -14.20
CA ARG A 22 -9.26 -0.73 -15.12
C ARG A 22 -10.66 -0.27 -14.71
N TYR A 23 -10.85 0.12 -13.46
CA TYR A 23 -12.15 0.44 -12.86
C TYR A 23 -12.21 1.86 -12.29
N ALA A 24 -11.08 2.45 -11.91
CA ALA A 24 -11.02 3.76 -11.27
C ALA A 24 -9.76 4.54 -11.62
N ALA A 25 -9.81 5.87 -11.44
CA ALA A 25 -8.62 6.71 -11.52
C ALA A 25 -7.67 6.41 -10.36
N VAL A 26 -6.39 6.16 -10.68
CA VAL A 26 -5.37 5.78 -9.70
C VAL A 26 -4.33 6.89 -9.56
N SER A 27 -4.03 7.21 -8.31
CA SER A 27 -2.84 7.99 -7.95
C SER A 27 -1.93 7.11 -7.12
N ILE A 28 -0.66 7.04 -7.49
CA ILE A 28 0.35 6.18 -6.88
C ILE A 28 1.27 7.05 -6.02
N VAL A 29 1.27 6.80 -4.72
CA VAL A 29 2.09 7.52 -3.74
C VAL A 29 2.67 6.49 -2.81
N GLY A 30 4.00 6.43 -2.68
CA GLY A 30 4.64 5.46 -1.80
C GLY A 30 6.07 5.85 -1.44
N PRO A 31 6.72 5.07 -0.58
CA PRO A 31 8.11 5.30 -0.19
C PRO A 31 9.06 5.30 -1.40
N ASP A 32 10.12 6.10 -1.33
CA ASP A 32 11.17 6.13 -2.36
C ASP A 32 12.11 4.92 -2.32
N GLN A 33 12.11 4.17 -1.22
CA GLN A 33 12.89 2.95 -0.98
C GLN A 33 12.04 1.93 -0.22
N PRO A 34 12.36 0.62 -0.29
CA PRO A 34 11.74 -0.39 0.56
C PRO A 34 11.91 -0.05 2.05
N GLN A 35 10.86 -0.24 2.83
CA GLN A 35 10.79 0.10 4.25
C GLN A 35 10.50 -1.15 5.08
N SER A 36 11.54 -1.82 5.57
CA SER A 36 11.41 -3.00 6.43
C SER A 36 11.05 -2.62 7.87
N ALA A 37 10.04 -3.31 8.44
CA ALA A 37 9.62 -3.20 9.83
C ALA A 37 9.34 -1.76 10.31
N THR A 38 8.86 -0.90 9.41
CA THR A 38 8.57 0.51 9.75
C THR A 38 7.20 0.73 10.36
N ALA A 39 6.34 -0.29 10.45
CA ALA A 39 5.06 -0.26 11.16
C ALA A 39 4.32 1.10 11.03
N LEU A 40 3.74 1.59 12.13
CA LEU A 40 3.08 2.89 12.26
C LEU A 40 4.06 4.06 12.45
N SER A 41 5.29 3.96 11.94
CA SER A 41 6.28 5.03 12.07
C SER A 41 5.88 6.24 11.23
N LEU A 42 5.98 7.43 11.82
CA LEU A 42 5.82 8.72 11.14
C LEU A 42 7.08 9.55 11.34
N THR A 43 7.48 10.25 10.28
CA THR A 43 8.72 11.03 10.28
C THR A 43 8.48 12.45 10.78
N PHE A 44 8.88 12.73 12.03
CA PHE A 44 8.82 14.09 12.62
C PHE A 44 10.18 14.78 12.78
N HIS A 45 11.27 14.02 12.69
CA HIS A 45 12.63 14.50 13.03
C HIS A 45 13.39 15.08 11.83
N LYS A 46 12.82 15.00 10.62
CA LYS A 46 13.40 15.57 9.39
C LYS A 46 12.29 15.99 8.40
N PRO A 47 12.55 16.95 7.51
CA PRO A 47 11.65 17.23 6.40
C PRO A 47 11.53 16.05 5.45
N LEU A 48 10.32 15.78 4.99
CA LEU A 48 10.04 14.79 3.96
C LEU A 48 10.18 15.42 2.57
N ARG A 49 10.74 14.66 1.62
CA ARG A 49 10.89 15.04 0.22
C ARG A 49 9.93 14.23 -0.64
N VAL A 50 9.44 14.86 -1.69
CA VAL A 50 8.61 14.20 -2.72
C VAL A 50 9.30 14.36 -4.06
N SER A 51 9.42 13.28 -4.81
CA SER A 51 9.82 13.30 -6.21
C SER A 51 8.73 12.70 -7.08
N ARG A 52 8.56 13.25 -8.29
CA ARG A 52 7.69 12.65 -9.30
C ARG A 52 8.53 11.83 -10.26
N LEU A 53 8.09 10.62 -10.54
CA LEU A 53 8.75 9.70 -11.45
C LEU A 53 7.71 8.96 -12.29
N LYS A 54 8.18 8.32 -13.37
CA LYS A 54 7.35 7.48 -14.22
C LYS A 54 7.84 6.04 -14.14
N VAL A 55 6.96 5.13 -13.73
CA VAL A 55 7.25 3.69 -13.61
C VAL A 55 6.27 2.94 -14.50
N ASP A 56 6.76 2.16 -15.46
CA ASP A 56 5.90 1.42 -16.40
C ASP A 56 4.85 2.30 -17.12
N GLY A 57 5.21 3.55 -17.40
CA GLY A 57 4.32 4.53 -18.03
C GLY A 57 3.33 5.23 -17.08
N LEU A 58 3.28 4.85 -15.80
CA LEU A 58 2.42 5.44 -14.78
C LEU A 58 3.14 6.58 -14.05
N ASP A 59 2.44 7.69 -13.80
CA ASP A 59 2.97 8.79 -12.99
C ASP A 59 2.85 8.44 -11.50
N CYS A 60 3.98 8.49 -10.80
CA CYS A 60 4.11 8.12 -9.40
C CYS A 60 4.71 9.26 -8.58
N TYR A 61 4.40 9.28 -7.29
CA TYR A 61 5.08 10.12 -6.29
C TYR A 61 5.87 9.25 -5.32
N ALA A 62 7.19 9.45 -5.27
CA ALA A 62 8.04 8.85 -4.26
C ALA A 62 8.19 9.80 -3.08
N VAL A 63 8.05 9.27 -1.86
CA VAL A 63 8.15 10.03 -0.61
C VAL A 63 9.32 9.49 0.20
N SER A 64 10.19 10.37 0.70
CA SER A 64 11.40 10.00 1.47
C SER A 64 11.11 9.64 2.94
N GLY A 65 10.01 8.93 3.16
CA GLY A 65 9.43 8.62 4.47
C GLY A 65 8.82 7.21 4.52
N SER A 66 8.05 6.95 5.57
CA SER A 66 7.37 5.68 5.77
C SER A 66 6.16 5.52 4.83
N PRO A 67 5.54 4.32 4.80
CA PRO A 67 4.26 4.11 4.12
C PRO A 67 3.14 5.01 4.69
N GLY A 68 3.11 5.22 6.01
CA GLY A 68 2.17 6.14 6.67
C GLY A 68 2.40 7.60 6.27
N ASP A 69 3.67 8.04 6.23
CA ASP A 69 4.04 9.37 5.72
C ASP A 69 3.57 9.56 4.27
N SER A 70 3.69 8.51 3.44
CA SER A 70 3.26 8.52 2.05
C SER A 70 1.75 8.71 1.92
N VAL A 71 0.96 8.06 2.78
CA VAL A 71 -0.50 8.25 2.84
C VAL A 71 -0.83 9.67 3.26
N MET A 72 -0.23 10.15 4.35
CA MET A 72 -0.49 11.47 4.91
C MET A 72 -0.17 12.59 3.91
N ILE A 73 1.01 12.55 3.30
CA ILE A 73 1.43 13.52 2.29
C ILE A 73 0.59 13.39 1.02
N GLY A 74 0.29 12.17 0.58
CA GLY A 74 -0.59 11.90 -0.56
C GLY A 74 -1.92 12.62 -0.40
N VAL A 75 -2.62 12.33 0.70
CA VAL A 75 -3.97 12.84 0.96
C VAL A 75 -3.97 14.35 1.22
N ASN A 76 -3.03 14.88 2.00
CA ASN A 76 -3.09 16.26 2.46
C ASN A 76 -2.41 17.28 1.54
N SER A 77 -1.45 16.83 0.70
CA SER A 77 -0.56 17.76 -0.01
C SER A 77 -0.38 17.48 -1.50
N LEU A 78 -0.50 16.23 -1.95
CA LEU A 78 -0.17 15.87 -3.34
C LEU A 78 -1.39 15.68 -4.23
N LEU A 79 -2.45 15.06 -3.70
CA LEU A 79 -3.61 14.73 -4.52
C LEU A 79 -4.54 15.95 -4.64
N PRO A 80 -5.07 16.23 -5.85
CA PRO A 80 -5.96 17.36 -6.07
C PRO A 80 -7.34 17.18 -5.39
N ARG A 81 -7.66 15.94 -4.98
CA ARG A 81 -8.86 15.59 -4.23
C ARG A 81 -8.54 14.48 -3.25
N ARG A 82 -9.29 14.44 -2.14
CA ARG A 82 -9.26 13.33 -1.18
C ARG A 82 -9.62 12.02 -1.91
N PRO A 83 -8.85 10.94 -1.73
CA PRO A 83 -9.15 9.66 -2.36
C PRO A 83 -10.38 9.01 -1.72
N ASP A 84 -11.18 8.31 -2.54
CA ASP A 84 -12.36 7.58 -2.06
C ASP A 84 -11.99 6.23 -1.40
N LEU A 85 -10.80 5.71 -1.73
CA LEU A 85 -10.25 4.45 -1.22
C LEU A 85 -8.71 4.53 -1.21
N VAL A 86 -8.08 3.95 -0.19
CA VAL A 86 -6.63 3.65 -0.18
C VAL A 86 -6.40 2.15 -0.29
N ALA A 87 -5.65 1.73 -1.29
CA ALA A 87 -5.22 0.35 -1.47
C ALA A 87 -3.72 0.25 -1.18
N SER A 88 -3.32 -0.56 -0.21
CA SER A 88 -1.93 -0.74 0.19
C SER A 88 -1.43 -2.13 -0.21
N GLY A 89 -0.29 -2.22 -0.90
CA GLY A 89 0.33 -3.48 -1.32
C GLY A 89 0.73 -3.49 -2.81
N ILE A 90 0.95 -4.66 -3.43
CA ILE A 90 0.87 -6.01 -2.84
C ILE A 90 2.18 -6.34 -2.12
N ASN A 91 2.10 -6.68 -0.84
CA ASN A 91 3.25 -7.18 -0.09
C ASN A 91 3.50 -8.67 -0.36
N TYR A 92 4.76 -9.06 -0.49
CA TYR A 92 5.17 -10.46 -0.64
C TYR A 92 5.54 -11.05 0.72
N GLY A 93 4.70 -11.94 1.24
CA GLY A 93 4.88 -12.51 2.57
C GLY A 93 3.57 -12.50 3.36
N ASP A 94 3.44 -13.52 4.21
CA ASP A 94 2.23 -13.79 4.96
C ASP A 94 2.18 -12.95 6.24
N ASN A 95 1.23 -12.02 6.34
CA ASN A 95 1.01 -11.20 7.54
C ASN A 95 -0.02 -11.88 8.47
N VAL A 96 0.20 -13.15 8.82
CA VAL A 96 -0.85 -14.02 9.40
C VAL A 96 -0.96 -13.86 10.91
N THR A 97 0.11 -13.46 11.60
CA THR A 97 0.05 -13.22 13.05
C THR A 97 -0.27 -11.76 13.38
N PHE A 98 -0.84 -11.53 14.57
CA PHE A 98 -1.08 -10.18 15.07
C PHE A 98 0.22 -9.34 15.15
N GLN A 99 1.35 -10.00 15.41
CA GLN A 99 2.66 -9.35 15.43
C GLN A 99 3.08 -8.91 14.02
N ASP A 100 2.85 -9.74 13.00
CA ASP A 100 3.16 -9.40 11.61
C ASP A 100 2.28 -8.25 11.10
N ILE A 101 1.00 -8.23 11.49
CA ILE A 101 0.07 -7.14 11.19
C ILE A 101 0.57 -5.81 11.78
N LEU A 102 1.00 -5.82 13.05
CA LEU A 102 1.51 -4.61 13.72
C LEU A 102 2.87 -4.14 13.18
N ALA A 103 3.68 -5.06 12.65
CA ALA A 103 4.98 -4.75 12.06
C ALA A 103 4.90 -4.38 10.56
N SER A 104 3.81 -4.73 9.88
CA SER A 104 3.66 -4.57 8.44
C SER A 104 3.43 -3.10 8.05
N GLY A 105 4.30 -2.57 7.19
CA GLY A 105 4.14 -1.23 6.63
C GLY A 105 2.95 -1.15 5.67
N THR A 106 2.65 -2.24 4.95
CA THR A 106 1.46 -2.35 4.10
C THR A 106 0.17 -2.20 4.92
N VAL A 107 0.06 -2.88 6.06
CA VAL A 107 -1.10 -2.72 6.96
C VAL A 107 -1.11 -1.34 7.60
N ALA A 108 0.03 -0.86 8.08
CA ALA A 108 0.14 0.44 8.72
C ALA A 108 -0.33 1.59 7.81
N ALA A 109 -0.02 1.54 6.52
CA ALA A 109 -0.52 2.52 5.56
C ALA A 109 -2.06 2.48 5.40
N ALA A 110 -2.67 1.29 5.38
CA ALA A 110 -4.12 1.16 5.34
C ALA A 110 -4.79 1.65 6.64
N LEU A 111 -4.15 1.39 7.79
CA LEU A 111 -4.59 1.92 9.08
C LEU A 111 -4.51 3.45 9.12
N GLU A 112 -3.43 4.05 8.63
CA GLU A 112 -3.27 5.51 8.56
C GLU A 112 -4.39 6.15 7.73
N ALA A 113 -4.71 5.58 6.57
CA ALA A 113 -5.84 6.04 5.75
C ALA A 113 -7.18 5.92 6.50
N SER A 114 -7.37 4.83 7.24
CA SER A 114 -8.58 4.61 8.04
C SER A 114 -8.70 5.62 9.19
N LEU A 115 -7.60 5.97 9.86
CA LEU A 115 -7.55 7.02 10.88
C LEU A 115 -7.91 8.39 10.31
N MET A 116 -7.60 8.63 9.04
CA MET A 116 -8.04 9.82 8.30
C MET A 116 -9.50 9.73 7.81
N GLY A 117 -10.26 8.68 8.18
CA GLY A 117 -11.64 8.46 7.79
C GLY A 117 -11.83 8.09 6.32
N ILE A 118 -10.81 7.48 5.70
CA ILE A 118 -10.85 7.03 4.30
C ILE A 118 -10.92 5.50 4.29
N PRO A 119 -11.87 4.89 3.58
CA PRO A 119 -11.90 3.44 3.41
C PRO A 119 -10.54 2.92 2.90
N ALA A 120 -10.04 1.83 3.48
CA ALA A 120 -8.73 1.29 3.13
C ALA A 120 -8.68 -0.23 3.12
N ILE A 121 -7.85 -0.78 2.23
CA ILE A 121 -7.63 -2.23 2.07
C ILE A 121 -6.13 -2.48 1.94
N ALA A 122 -5.62 -3.46 2.70
CA ALA A 122 -4.27 -3.99 2.57
C ALA A 122 -4.30 -5.30 1.77
N PHE A 123 -3.38 -5.45 0.81
CA PHE A 123 -3.22 -6.61 -0.06
C PHE A 123 -1.88 -7.27 0.20
N SER A 124 -1.90 -8.56 0.52
CA SER A 124 -0.72 -9.42 0.63
C SER A 124 -0.89 -10.65 -0.25
N MET A 125 0.22 -11.21 -0.73
CA MET A 125 0.24 -12.45 -1.49
C MET A 125 1.04 -13.50 -0.72
N GLU A 126 0.41 -14.64 -0.46
CA GLU A 126 1.07 -15.83 0.08
C GLU A 126 2.00 -16.41 -1.02
N VAL A 127 3.26 -16.60 -0.68
CA VAL A 127 4.27 -17.21 -1.57
C VAL A 127 4.75 -18.49 -0.89
N PRO A 128 4.62 -19.68 -1.54
CA PRO A 128 5.09 -20.94 -0.96
C PRO A 128 6.58 -20.86 -0.60
N GLU A 129 6.97 -21.38 0.57
CA GLU A 129 8.33 -21.32 1.11
C GLU A 129 9.40 -21.79 0.10
N GLU A 130 9.08 -22.82 -0.69
CA GLU A 130 9.96 -23.37 -1.74
C GLU A 130 10.38 -22.32 -2.79
N THR A 131 9.54 -21.31 -3.02
CA THR A 131 9.80 -20.22 -3.98
C THR A 131 10.70 -19.13 -3.37
N ILE A 132 10.60 -18.88 -2.06
CA ILE A 132 11.37 -17.83 -1.36
C ILE A 132 12.86 -18.18 -1.32
N PHE A 133 13.20 -19.46 -1.17
CA PHE A 133 14.58 -19.93 -1.19
C PHE A 133 15.13 -20.14 -2.61
N ALA A 134 14.26 -20.28 -3.61
CA ALA A 134 14.65 -20.43 -5.02
C ALA A 134 14.91 -19.07 -5.72
N SER A 135 14.34 -17.96 -5.22
CA SER A 135 14.43 -16.63 -5.83
C SER A 135 15.79 -15.91 -5.68
N GLY A 136 16.87 -16.67 -5.47
CA GLY A 136 18.20 -16.22 -5.87
C GLY A 136 18.35 -16.03 -7.39
N GLN A 137 17.41 -16.55 -8.20
CA GLN A 137 17.33 -16.29 -9.65
C GLN A 137 15.88 -16.21 -10.17
N THR A 138 15.56 -15.06 -10.77
CA THR A 138 14.52 -14.70 -11.78
C THR A 138 13.43 -15.73 -12.14
N SER A 139 12.15 -15.34 -12.05
CA SER A 139 11.26 -15.17 -13.24
C SER A 139 9.80 -14.88 -12.88
N ALA A 140 9.20 -14.02 -13.69
CA ALA A 140 7.80 -13.64 -13.70
C ALA A 140 6.88 -14.86 -13.95
N ALA A 141 6.01 -15.16 -13.00
CA ALA A 141 4.88 -16.06 -13.21
C ALA A 141 3.60 -15.30 -12.90
N GLN A 142 2.70 -15.25 -13.88
CA GLN A 142 1.31 -14.78 -13.73
C GLN A 142 0.69 -15.46 -12.50
N ARG A 143 0.33 -14.68 -11.48
CA ARG A 143 -0.29 -15.20 -10.25
C ARG A 143 -1.59 -14.46 -10.00
N GLN A 144 -2.65 -15.25 -9.97
CA GLN A 144 -4.03 -14.83 -9.87
C GLN A 144 -4.29 -14.38 -8.42
N LEU A 145 -4.75 -13.14 -8.23
CA LEU A 145 -5.17 -12.65 -6.92
C LEU A 145 -6.39 -13.45 -6.42
N SER A 146 -6.25 -14.13 -5.30
CA SER A 146 -7.39 -14.56 -4.48
C SER A 146 -7.77 -13.42 -3.53
N PHE A 147 -9.00 -12.91 -3.65
CA PHE A 147 -9.54 -11.84 -2.81
C PHE A 147 -10.32 -12.45 -1.65
N THR A 148 -9.86 -12.25 -0.42
CA THR A 148 -10.63 -12.55 0.80
C THR A 148 -10.99 -11.24 1.48
N GLY A 149 -12.13 -10.65 1.12
CA GLY A 149 -12.70 -9.49 1.81
C GLY A 149 -13.90 -9.90 2.68
N ARG A 150 -13.88 -9.55 3.96
CA ARG A 150 -15.10 -9.47 4.77
C ARG A 150 -15.52 -8.01 4.83
N PHE A 151 -16.59 -7.65 4.13
CA PHE A 151 -17.27 -6.37 4.33
C PHE A 151 -18.05 -6.48 5.64
N GLN A 152 -17.71 -5.66 6.63
CA GLN A 152 -18.64 -5.36 7.72
C GLN A 152 -19.49 -4.18 7.26
N ASP A 153 -20.74 -4.45 6.93
CA ASP A 153 -21.74 -3.41 6.77
C ASP A 153 -21.98 -2.76 8.14
N SER A 154 -21.38 -1.59 8.35
CA SER A 154 -21.77 -0.72 9.46
C SER A 154 -23.02 0.05 9.06
N HIS A 155 -24.20 -0.55 9.26
CA HIS A 155 -25.43 0.25 9.39
C HIS A 155 -25.36 0.97 10.74
N PRO A 156 -25.51 2.31 10.79
CA PRO A 156 -25.80 2.96 12.05
C PRO A 156 -27.16 2.44 12.56
N PRO A 157 -27.34 2.24 13.88
CA PRO A 157 -28.64 1.88 14.43
C PRO A 157 -29.61 3.04 14.15
N ASP A 158 -30.80 2.70 13.65
CA ASP A 158 -31.91 3.64 13.57
C ASP A 158 -32.28 4.07 15.01
N ASP A 159 -32.26 5.38 15.26
CA ASP A 159 -32.72 5.98 16.51
C ASP A 159 -34.26 5.90 16.56
N ASP A 160 -34.79 5.03 17.43
CA ASP A 160 -36.20 5.02 17.90
C ASP A 160 -36.33 5.77 19.25
#